data_AF-A0A847G2X4-F1
#
_entry.id   AF-A0A847G2X4-F1
#
_cell.length_a   1.000
_cell.length_b   1.000
_cell.length_c   1.000
_cell.angle_alpha   90.00
_cell.angle_beta   90.00
_cell.angle_gamma   90.00
#
_symmetry.space_group_name_H-M   'P 1'
#
loop_
_entity.id
_entity.type
_entity.pdbx_description
1 polymer ?
#
loop_
_entity_poly.entity_id
_entity_poly.type
_entity_poly.pdbx_seq_one_letter_code
_entity_poly.pdbx_strand_id
1 'polypeptide(L)' 'ETIEISGSGTVNHEDLASKDVKVDVSGSGETFVNTSDTLDIDISGSGDVTYTGISKVRQHISGSGDIISQ' A
#
# COMPACT_ATOMS: atom_id res chain seq x y z
N GLU A 1 -0.60 11.27 -2.32
CA GLU A 1 -1.82 10.65 -2.89
C GLU A 1 -2.39 9.67 -1.88
N THR A 2 -3.71 9.45 -1.91
CA THR A 2 -4.38 8.48 -1.02
C THR A 2 -5.02 7.41 -1.89
N ILE A 3 -4.75 6.14 -1.57
CA ILE A 3 -5.30 4.96 -2.23
C ILE A 3 -6.13 4.22 -1.18
N GLU A 4 -7.42 4.05 -1.44
CA GLU A 4 -8.33 3.33 -0.55
C GLU A 4 -8.84 2.07 -1.24
N ILE A 5 -8.72 0.94 -0.57
CA ILE A 5 -9.25 -0.35 -1.03
C ILE A 5 -10.21 -0.88 0.02
N SER A 6 -11.42 -1.22 -0.41
CA SER A 6 -12.40 -1.91 0.41
C SER A 6 -12.83 -3.21 -0.28
N GLY A 7 -12.65 -4.35 0.39
CA GLY A 7 -12.97 -5.69 -0.13
C GLY A 7 -11.76 -6.44 -0.68
N SER A 8 -11.94 -7.15 -1.79
CA SER A 8 -10.94 -8.04 -2.40
C SER A 8 -10.50 -7.56 -3.80
N GLY A 9 -10.34 -6.24 -3.96
CA GLY A 9 -9.91 -5.61 -5.22
C GLY A 9 -8.39 -5.51 -5.32
N THR A 10 -7.89 -5.43 -6.55
CA THR A 10 -6.47 -5.15 -6.85
C THR A 10 -6.33 -3.74 -7.39
N VAL A 11 -5.39 -2.96 -6.85
CA VAL A 11 -5.04 -1.63 -7.36
C VAL A 11 -3.60 -1.65 -7.87
N ASN A 12 -3.43 -1.29 -9.14
CA ASN A 12 -2.13 -1.10 -9.77
C ASN A 12 -1.84 0.39 -9.92
N HIS A 13 -0.84 0.87 -9.18
CA HIS A 13 -0.43 2.26 -9.14
C HIS A 13 1.09 2.41 -9.35
N GLU A 14 1.72 1.40 -9.95
CA GLU A 14 3.17 1.38 -10.22
C GLU A 14 3.61 2.46 -11.22
N ASP A 15 2.73 2.83 -12.15
CA ASP A 15 2.99 3.84 -13.18
C ASP A 15 2.90 5.27 -12.63
N LEU A 16 2.30 5.47 -11.46
CA LEU A 16 2.14 6.80 -10.85
C LEU A 16 3.19 7.00 -9.75
N ALA A 17 4.37 7.41 -10.18
CA ALA A 17 5.47 7.76 -9.29
C ALA A 17 5.10 9.01 -8.46
N SER A 18 4.70 8.77 -7.22
CA SER A 18 4.34 9.80 -6.25
C SER A 18 5.46 10.00 -5.24
N LYS A 19 5.55 11.19 -4.64
CA LYS A 19 6.52 11.45 -3.56
C LYS A 19 6.00 10.94 -2.22
N ASP A 20 4.76 11.31 -1.92
CA ASP A 20 4.08 10.95 -0.68
C ASP A 20 2.83 10.12 -1.01
N VAL A 21 2.76 8.90 -0.52
CA VAL A 21 1.66 7.96 -0.79
C VAL A 21 1.09 7.48 0.54
N LYS A 22 -0.24 7.49 0.66
CA LYS A 22 -1.00 6.86 1.73
C LYS A 22 -1.84 5.73 1.14
N VAL A 23 -1.76 4.54 1.73
CA VAL A 23 -2.52 3.35 1.32
C VAL A 23 -3.35 2.88 2.51
N ASP A 24 -4.67 2.86 2.36
CA ASP A 24 -5.60 2.30 3.34
C ASP A 24 -6.26 1.05 2.72
N VAL A 25 -5.95 -0.13 3.26
CA VAL A 25 -6.50 -1.41 2.81
C VAL A 25 -7.45 -1.95 3.88
N SER A 26 -8.71 -2.11 3.51
CA SER A 26 -9.74 -2.73 4.35
C SER A 26 -10.29 -3.98 3.64
N GLY A 27 -9.80 -5.16 4.02
CA GLY A 27 -10.21 -6.44 3.41
C GLY A 27 -9.03 -7.34 3.02
N SER A 28 -9.07 -7.91 1.82
CA SER A 28 -8.14 -8.94 1.32
C SER A 28 -7.61 -8.57 -0.08
N GLY A 29 -7.58 -7.28 -0.39
CA GLY A 29 -7.10 -6.76 -1.67
C GLY A 29 -5.58 -6.72 -1.77
N GLU A 30 -5.09 -6.50 -2.99
CA GLU A 30 -3.66 -6.38 -3.28
C GLU A 30 -3.37 -5.02 -3.90
N THR A 31 -2.31 -4.34 -3.44
CA THR A 31 -1.96 -2.99 -3.89
C THR A 31 -0.53 -2.95 -4.39
N PHE A 32 -0.29 -2.35 -5.54
CA PHE A 32 1.04 -2.06 -6.05
C PHE A 32 1.23 -0.55 -6.14
N VAL A 33 2.28 -0.01 -5.51
CA VAL A 33 2.56 1.43 -5.47
C VAL A 33 4.02 1.75 -5.78
N ASN A 34 4.26 2.89 -6.42
CA ASN A 34 5.61 3.41 -6.67
C ASN A 34 5.79 4.75 -5.96
N THR A 35 6.74 4.82 -5.02
CA THR A 35 6.96 6.02 -4.22
C THR A 35 8.43 6.30 -3.94
N SER A 36 8.76 7.59 -3.85
CA SER A 36 10.13 8.10 -3.84
C SER A 36 10.51 8.92 -2.60
N ASP A 37 9.60 9.17 -1.65
CA ASP A 37 9.92 9.90 -0.41
C ASP A 37 9.26 9.27 0.82
N THR A 38 7.92 9.27 0.89
CA THR A 38 7.18 8.69 2.02
C THR A 38 6.07 7.74 1.59
N LEU A 39 5.88 6.69 2.39
CA LEU A 39 4.82 5.70 2.21
C LEU A 39 4.19 5.42 3.56
N ASP A 40 2.89 5.69 3.69
CA ASP A 40 2.11 5.42 4.89
C ASP A 40 1.06 4.36 4.55
N ILE A 41 1.14 3.19 5.17
CA ILE A 41 0.30 2.03 4.89
C ILE A 41 -0.49 1.66 6.14
N ASP A 42 -1.81 1.61 6.02
CA ASP A 42 -2.71 1.07 7.04
C ASP A 42 -3.49 -0.11 6.46
N ILE A 43 -3.32 -1.30 7.03
CA ILE A 43 -3.99 -2.52 6.60
C ILE A 43 -4.87 -3.01 7.74
N SER A 44 -6.18 -3.01 7.50
CA SER A 44 -7.18 -3.63 8.35
C SER A 44 -7.77 -4.86 7.64
N GLY A 45 -7.16 -6.03 7.87
CA GLY A 45 -7.56 -7.29 7.25
C GLY A 45 -6.40 -8.22 6.88
N SER A 46 -6.50 -8.81 5.69
CA SER A 46 -5.56 -9.81 5.15
C SER A 46 -5.06 -9.43 3.75
N GLY A 47 -5.11 -8.14 3.41
CA GLY A 47 -4.63 -7.64 2.12
C GLY A 47 -3.14 -7.35 2.14
N ASP A 48 -2.54 -7.34 0.96
CA ASP A 48 -1.09 -7.18 0.78
C ASP A 48 -0.76 -5.90 0.02
N VAL A 49 0.34 -5.25 0.40
CA VAL A 49 0.84 -4.04 -0.27
C VAL A 49 2.26 -4.25 -0.75
N THR A 50 2.43 -4.25 -2.06
CA THR A 50 3.73 -4.24 -2.72
C THR A 50 4.10 -2.82 -3.10
N TYR A 51 5.32 -2.40 -2.77
CA TYR A 51 5.81 -1.09 -3.13
C TYR A 51 7.21 -1.12 -3.76
N THR A 52 7.43 -0.20 -4.69
CA THR A 52 8.73 0.02 -5.35
C THR A 52 9.23 1.44 -5.06
N GLY A 53 10.55 1.61 -5.08
CA GLY A 53 11.23 2.90 -4.89
C GLY A 53 11.82 3.10 -3.49
N ILE A 54 12.52 4.23 -3.30
CA ILE A 54 13.19 4.56 -2.04
C ILE A 54 12.29 5.47 -1.24
N SER A 55 11.66 4.95 -0.19
CA SER A 55 10.73 5.71 0.62
C SER A 55 10.82 5.33 2.09
N LYS A 56 10.50 6.29 2.96
CA LYS A 56 10.35 6.06 4.40
C LYS A 56 8.97 5.44 4.62
N VAL A 57 8.97 4.17 4.99
CA VAL A 57 7.74 3.40 5.22
C VAL A 57 7.26 3.56 6.66
N ARG A 58 6.00 3.96 6.82
CA ARG A 58 5.22 3.77 8.04
C ARG A 58 4.17 2.72 7.75
N GLN A 59 4.08 1.73 8.62
CA GLN A 59 3.15 0.62 8.46
C GLN A 59 2.36 0.38 9.73
N HIS A 60 1.07 0.23 9.58
CA HIS A 60 0.16 -0.28 10.59
C HIS A 60 -0.62 -1.44 10.00
N ILE A 61 -0.56 -2.61 10.64
CA ILE A 61 -1.27 -3.80 10.18
C ILE A 61 -2.08 -4.33 11.35
N SER A 62 -3.40 -4.29 11.20
CA SER A 62 -4.37 -4.92 12.09
C SER A 62 -4.99 -6.11 11.37
N GLY A 63 -4.32 -7.27 11.47
CA GLY A 63 -4.79 -8.53 10.90
C GLY A 63 -3.66 -9.46 10.48
N SER A 64 -3.73 -9.97 9.25
CA SER A 64 -2.79 -10.97 8.70
C SER A 64 -2.24 -10.59 7.33
N GLY A 65 -2.41 -9.34 6.91
CA GLY A 65 -1.83 -8.84 5.66
C GLY A 65 -0.33 -8.59 5.79
N ASP A 66 0.33 -8.45 4.65
CA ASP A 66 1.78 -8.24 4.56
C ASP A 66 2.15 -7.01 3.69
N ILE A 67 3.39 -6.54 3.87
CA ILE A 67 3.95 -5.43 3.09
C ILE A 67 5.27 -5.89 2.49
N ILE A 68 5.37 -5.81 1.16
CA ILE A 68 6.47 -6.35 0.37
C ILE A 68 7.18 -5.19 -0.35
N SER A 69 8.49 -5.08 -0.15
CA SER A 69 9.32 -4.16 -0.93
C SER A 69 9.87 -4.88 -2.17
N GLN A 70 9.74 -4.26 -3.33
CA GLN A 70 10.21 -4.80 -4.62
C GLN A 70 11.33 -3.96 -5.23
#